data_AF-F5Y8W9-F1
#
_entry.id   AF-F5Y8W9-F1
#
_cell.length_a   1.000
_cell.length_b   1.000
_cell.length_c   1.000
_cell.angle_alpha   90.00
_cell.angle_beta   90.00
_cell.angle_gamma   90.00
#
_symmetry.space_group_name_H-M   'P 1'
#
loop_
_entity.id
_entity.type
_entity.pdbx_description
1 polymer ?
#
loop_
_entity_poly.entity_id
_entity_poly.type
_entity_poly.pdbx_seq_one_letter_code
_entity_poly.pdbx_strand_id
1 'polypeptide(L)'
;MVKKRFFPLIAILVLAIVFAGIFMLRSPVIIVEDSSFSLLYGSLRARFVQAGVSLRLGRRVLRASVSESAGSDVIALGIRAYSEGGFAGISPYAALFPYRYAEAARRYKAESPGVKVLLLEGRVRGPRPAEEGDVPLLFATDTRADFYRAGLIAAGLVGGTEEGIMVFQDGTMNSEDREAFIEGLRAQGFEKNPSYLSINADNSAWQNIGCVVINGPAAHFFEKNLKIPVILFTWADPGVTPWGVKAIFDDSPWALAVEAVRAAEAAQATQDPQAPQHLPSRIIFPSKRIEDKERADSLKKLAKEAYIGKTGDNL
;
A
#
# COMPACT_ATOMS: atom_id res chain seq x y z
N MET A 1 51.33 -8.18 -12.53
CA MET A 1 50.02 -8.82 -12.83
C MET A 1 48.80 -8.00 -12.37
N VAL A 2 48.85 -6.64 -12.36
CA VAL A 2 47.79 -5.79 -11.77
C VAL A 2 46.82 -5.20 -12.81
N LYS A 3 47.12 -5.25 -14.11
CA LYS A 3 46.36 -4.51 -15.15
C LYS A 3 45.03 -5.15 -15.60
N LYS A 4 44.80 -6.45 -15.39
CA LYS A 4 43.58 -7.13 -15.89
C LYS A 4 42.33 -6.96 -15.02
N ARG A 5 42.47 -6.58 -13.74
CA ARG A 5 41.33 -6.35 -12.82
C ARG A 5 40.78 -4.92 -12.85
N PHE A 6 41.52 -3.97 -13.43
CA PHE A 6 41.09 -2.56 -13.54
C PHE A 6 40.08 -2.32 -14.68
N PHE A 7 40.23 -3.05 -15.79
CA PHE A 7 39.34 -2.92 -16.95
C PHE A 7 37.86 -3.22 -16.66
N PRO A 8 37.50 -4.32 -15.94
CA PRO A 8 36.10 -4.57 -15.61
C PRO A 8 35.52 -3.54 -14.62
N LEU A 9 36.33 -2.99 -13.72
CA LEU A 9 35.88 -1.98 -12.76
C LEU A 9 35.53 -0.66 -13.46
N ILE A 10 36.36 -0.24 -14.44
CA ILE A 10 36.09 0.95 -15.26
C ILE A 10 34.83 0.75 -16.11
N ALA A 11 34.67 -0.43 -16.73
CA ALA A 11 33.49 -0.74 -17.53
C ALA A 11 32.19 -0.68 -16.70
N ILE A 12 32.19 -1.27 -15.48
CA ILE A 12 31.04 -1.20 -14.56
C ILE A 12 30.74 0.25 -14.16
N LEU A 13 31.77 1.06 -13.87
CA LEU A 13 31.59 2.45 -13.50
C LEU A 13 30.97 3.27 -14.65
N VAL A 14 31.46 3.09 -15.88
CA VAL A 14 30.90 3.74 -17.07
C VAL A 14 29.45 3.31 -17.27
N LEU A 15 29.15 2.01 -17.15
CA LEU A 15 27.78 1.49 -17.27
C LEU A 15 26.85 2.10 -16.22
N ALA A 16 27.33 2.24 -14.98
CA ALA A 16 26.59 2.87 -13.88
C ALA A 16 26.31 4.36 -14.15
N ILE A 17 27.28 5.10 -14.70
CA ILE A 17 27.10 6.51 -15.08
C ILE A 17 26.09 6.65 -16.21
N VAL A 18 26.19 5.81 -17.25
CA VAL A 18 25.23 5.81 -18.37
C VAL A 18 23.83 5.46 -17.87
N PHE A 19 23.70 4.43 -17.04
CA PHE A 19 22.43 4.05 -16.43
C PHE A 19 21.84 5.18 -15.58
N ALA A 20 22.65 5.83 -14.74
CA ALA A 20 22.22 6.98 -13.94
C ALA A 20 21.80 8.17 -14.82
N GLY A 21 22.53 8.43 -15.91
CA GLY A 21 22.17 9.46 -16.89
C GLY A 21 20.81 9.19 -17.54
N ILE A 22 20.59 7.99 -18.06
CA ILE A 22 19.30 7.58 -18.66
C ILE A 22 18.17 7.68 -17.62
N PHE A 23 18.43 7.23 -16.40
CA PHE A 23 17.46 7.29 -15.30
C PHE A 23 17.04 8.72 -14.96
N MET A 24 17.97 9.67 -14.96
CA MET A 24 17.70 11.09 -14.71
C MET A 24 16.98 11.77 -15.87
N LEU A 25 17.24 11.35 -17.12
CA LEU A 25 16.60 11.92 -18.31
C LEU A 25 15.14 11.47 -18.51
N ARG A 26 14.74 10.34 -17.91
CA ARG A 26 13.35 9.89 -17.98
C ARG A 26 12.43 10.85 -17.22
N SER A 27 11.30 11.20 -17.83
CA SER A 27 10.23 11.98 -17.20
C SER A 27 9.89 11.39 -15.83
N PRO A 28 9.71 12.19 -14.77
CA PRO A 28 9.45 11.65 -13.45
C PRO A 28 8.04 11.08 -13.32
N VAL A 29 7.80 10.34 -12.24
CA VAL A 29 6.46 10.03 -11.74
C VAL A 29 6.20 10.90 -10.52
N ILE A 30 5.07 11.61 -10.47
CA ILE A 30 4.71 12.46 -9.32
C ILE A 30 3.70 11.71 -8.46
N ILE A 31 3.97 11.63 -7.15
CA ILE A 31 3.00 11.13 -6.16
C ILE A 31 2.58 12.30 -5.29
N VAL A 32 1.28 12.53 -5.24
CA VAL A 32 0.65 13.55 -4.38
C VAL A 32 0.42 12.95 -3.00
N GLU A 33 0.90 13.62 -1.97
CA GLU A 33 0.63 13.27 -0.58
C GLU A 33 0.29 14.52 0.21
N ASP A 34 -0.39 14.36 1.35
CA ASP A 34 -0.65 15.48 2.24
C ASP A 34 0.22 15.42 3.49
N SER A 35 0.23 16.53 4.22
CA SER A 35 0.96 16.67 5.47
C SER A 35 0.58 15.62 6.51
N SER A 36 -0.71 15.27 6.60
CA SER A 36 -1.23 14.27 7.54
C SER A 36 -0.68 12.88 7.20
N PHE A 37 -0.58 12.56 5.90
CA PHE A 37 0.09 11.38 5.39
C PHE A 37 1.59 11.36 5.70
N SER A 38 2.31 12.43 5.39
CA SER A 38 3.75 12.47 5.66
C SER A 38 4.07 12.29 7.15
N LEU A 39 3.20 12.77 8.04
CA LEU A 39 3.37 12.69 9.49
C LEU A 39 3.21 11.25 10.02
N LEU A 40 2.16 10.54 9.61
CA LEU A 40 1.89 9.18 10.07
C LEU A 40 2.73 8.10 9.35
N TYR A 41 3.06 8.30 8.07
CA TYR A 41 3.87 7.36 7.29
C TYR A 41 5.35 7.42 7.68
N GLY A 42 5.81 8.57 8.18
CA GLY A 42 7.19 8.83 8.55
C GLY A 42 8.05 9.27 7.36
N SER A 43 8.75 10.40 7.51
CA SER A 43 9.57 10.99 6.44
C SER A 43 10.76 10.11 6.02
N LEU A 44 11.36 9.39 6.97
CA LEU A 44 12.49 8.49 6.69
C LEU A 44 12.03 7.29 5.85
N ARG A 45 10.91 6.66 6.24
CA ARG A 45 10.31 5.56 5.48
C ARG A 45 9.89 6.03 4.09
N ALA A 46 9.25 7.20 3.97
CA ALA A 46 8.87 7.79 2.69
C ALA A 46 10.06 7.90 1.73
N ARG A 47 11.24 8.34 2.20
CA ARG A 47 12.45 8.43 1.38
C ARG A 47 12.96 7.07 0.90
N PHE A 48 13.01 6.07 1.78
CA PHE A 48 13.43 4.71 1.40
C PHE A 48 12.46 4.07 0.42
N VAL A 49 11.17 4.23 0.65
CA VAL A 49 10.12 3.72 -0.24
C VAL A 49 10.17 4.46 -1.58
N GLN A 50 10.33 5.78 -1.60
CA GLN A 50 10.50 6.57 -2.82
C GLN A 50 11.69 6.08 -3.64
N ALA A 51 12.85 5.83 -3.02
CA ALA A 51 14.01 5.28 -3.72
C ALA A 51 13.72 3.89 -4.31
N GLY A 52 13.09 3.00 -3.52
CA GLY A 52 12.69 1.67 -3.95
C GLY A 52 11.69 1.67 -5.12
N VAL A 53 10.66 2.52 -5.04
CA VAL A 53 9.67 2.70 -6.12
C VAL A 53 10.34 3.27 -7.36
N SER A 54 11.23 4.26 -7.20
CA SER A 54 11.96 4.84 -8.34
C SER A 54 12.81 3.80 -9.07
N LEU A 55 13.52 2.95 -8.32
CA LEU A 55 14.31 1.86 -8.89
C LEU A 55 13.42 0.82 -9.60
N ARG A 56 12.29 0.42 -8.99
CA ARG A 56 11.36 -0.56 -9.58
C ARG A 56 10.65 -0.06 -10.83
N LEU A 57 10.44 1.25 -10.94
CA LEU A 57 9.91 1.90 -12.15
C LEU A 57 11.01 2.23 -13.16
N GLY A 58 12.29 2.30 -12.74
CA GLY A 58 13.40 2.72 -13.59
C GLY A 58 13.33 4.20 -13.99
N ARG A 59 12.74 5.04 -13.13
CA ARG A 59 12.44 6.47 -13.34
C ARG A 59 12.38 7.16 -11.98
N ARG A 60 12.72 8.45 -11.91
CA ARG A 60 12.62 9.23 -10.67
C ARG A 60 11.16 9.34 -10.21
N VAL A 61 10.92 9.10 -8.93
CA VAL A 61 9.66 9.48 -8.28
C VAL A 61 9.86 10.80 -7.54
N LEU A 62 8.98 11.75 -7.79
CA LEU A 62 8.90 13.03 -7.10
C LEU A 62 7.68 13.04 -6.19
N ARG A 63 7.79 13.78 -5.10
CA ARG A 63 6.77 13.83 -4.05
C ARG A 63 6.23 15.26 -4.00
N ALA A 64 4.96 15.42 -4.34
CA ALA A 64 4.24 16.67 -4.23
C ALA A 64 3.45 16.66 -2.92
N SER A 65 3.90 17.45 -1.93
CA SER A 65 3.20 17.60 -0.66
C SER A 65 2.20 18.74 -0.77
N VAL A 66 0.93 18.46 -0.46
CA VAL A 66 -0.16 19.44 -0.49
C VAL A 66 -0.74 19.64 0.90
N SER A 67 -1.33 20.80 1.16
CA SER A 67 -2.13 21.01 2.37
C SER A 67 -3.41 20.20 2.27
N GLU A 68 -3.82 19.55 3.37
CA GLU A 68 -5.10 18.84 3.45
C GLU A 68 -6.30 19.78 3.20
N SER A 69 -6.15 21.06 3.53
CA SER A 69 -7.17 22.11 3.34
C SER A 69 -7.13 22.80 1.97
N ALA A 70 -6.20 22.44 1.08
CA ALA A 70 -6.10 23.09 -0.22
C ALA A 70 -7.27 22.70 -1.13
N GLY A 71 -7.88 23.70 -1.78
CA GLY A 71 -8.90 23.47 -2.80
C GLY A 71 -8.35 22.70 -4.01
N SER A 72 -9.23 22.00 -4.72
CA SER A 72 -8.89 21.17 -5.89
C SER A 72 -8.11 21.94 -6.96
N ASP A 73 -8.47 23.20 -7.20
CA ASP A 73 -7.77 24.13 -8.09
C ASP A 73 -6.33 24.41 -7.68
N VAL A 74 -6.11 24.68 -6.40
CA VAL A 74 -4.79 25.01 -5.87
C VAL A 74 -3.88 23.79 -5.97
N ILE A 75 -4.42 22.60 -5.72
CA ILE A 75 -3.69 21.34 -5.85
C ILE A 75 -3.29 21.10 -7.31
N ALA A 76 -4.24 21.18 -8.25
CA ALA A 76 -3.97 20.96 -9.67
C ALA A 76 -2.94 21.97 -10.23
N LEU A 77 -3.14 23.26 -9.94
CA LEU A 77 -2.22 24.33 -10.35
C LEU A 77 -0.83 24.16 -9.72
N GLY A 78 -0.78 23.80 -8.43
CA GLY A 78 0.47 23.58 -7.70
C GLY A 78 1.27 22.41 -8.28
N ILE A 79 0.59 21.31 -8.63
CA ILE A 79 1.24 20.15 -9.27
C ILE A 79 1.73 20.52 -10.67
N ARG A 80 0.94 21.28 -11.44
CA ARG A 80 1.35 21.77 -12.76
C ARG A 80 2.60 22.65 -12.68
N ALA A 81 2.58 23.65 -11.80
CA ALA A 81 3.72 24.53 -11.56
C ALA A 81 4.95 23.74 -11.06
N TYR A 82 4.75 22.71 -10.24
CA TYR A 82 5.82 21.82 -9.79
C TYR A 82 6.42 20.99 -10.94
N SER A 83 5.59 20.48 -11.86
CA SER A 83 6.05 19.76 -13.05
C SER A 83 6.75 20.67 -14.07
N GLU A 84 6.23 21.88 -14.30
CA GLU A 84 6.65 22.76 -15.39
C GLU A 84 7.76 23.74 -14.97
N GLY A 85 7.71 24.29 -13.76
CA GLY A 85 8.55 25.42 -13.35
C GLY A 85 9.51 25.19 -12.19
N GLY A 86 9.37 24.10 -11.41
CA GLY A 86 10.08 23.96 -10.13
C GLY A 86 11.41 23.22 -10.18
N PHE A 87 11.43 22.00 -10.73
CA PHE A 87 12.59 21.09 -10.60
C PHE A 87 12.75 20.08 -11.75
N ALA A 88 11.72 19.88 -12.59
CA ALA A 88 11.74 18.86 -13.64
C ALA A 88 11.88 19.44 -15.04
N GLY A 89 11.30 20.61 -15.35
CA GLY A 89 11.28 21.20 -16.69
C GLY A 89 10.77 20.24 -17.78
N ILE A 90 10.13 19.15 -17.36
CA ILE A 90 9.79 17.97 -18.15
C ILE A 90 8.43 17.52 -17.66
N SER A 91 7.50 17.36 -18.60
CA SER A 91 6.17 16.82 -18.33
C SER A 91 6.30 15.45 -17.65
N PRO A 92 5.61 15.23 -16.52
CA PRO A 92 5.70 13.98 -15.79
C PRO A 92 5.12 12.87 -16.66
N TYR A 93 5.66 11.68 -16.47
CA TYR A 93 5.14 10.51 -17.14
C TYR A 93 3.77 10.08 -16.62
N ALA A 94 3.63 10.18 -15.30
CA ALA A 94 2.39 9.90 -14.59
C ALA A 94 2.31 10.76 -13.33
N ALA A 95 1.08 11.14 -12.96
CA ALA A 95 0.75 11.81 -11.72
C ALA A 95 -0.27 10.96 -10.96
N LEU A 96 0.08 10.59 -9.73
CA LEU A 96 -0.69 9.67 -8.89
C LEU A 96 -1.31 10.47 -7.75
N PHE A 97 -2.62 10.42 -7.67
CA PHE A 97 -3.42 11.14 -6.69
C PHE A 97 -4.08 10.15 -5.74
N PRO A 98 -4.00 10.36 -4.41
CA PRO A 98 -4.91 9.72 -3.47
C PRO A 98 -6.37 9.99 -3.87
N TYR A 99 -7.25 8.99 -3.70
CA TYR A 99 -8.65 9.07 -4.13
C TYR A 99 -9.40 10.32 -3.63
N ARG A 100 -9.14 10.75 -2.39
CA ARG A 100 -9.72 11.99 -1.83
C ARG A 100 -9.42 13.26 -2.65
N TYR A 101 -8.42 13.23 -3.52
CA TYR A 101 -8.08 14.30 -4.45
C TYR A 101 -8.57 14.03 -5.88
N ALA A 102 -9.59 13.20 -6.07
CA ALA A 102 -10.17 12.86 -7.37
C ALA A 102 -10.55 14.10 -8.19
N GLU A 103 -11.08 15.13 -7.55
CA GLU A 103 -11.43 16.36 -8.26
C GLU A 103 -10.20 17.12 -8.78
N ALA A 104 -9.13 17.22 -7.98
CA ALA A 104 -7.87 17.83 -8.40
C ALA A 104 -7.22 17.01 -9.53
N ALA A 105 -7.29 15.68 -9.45
CA ALA A 105 -6.79 14.78 -10.49
C ALA A 105 -7.52 14.99 -11.83
N ARG A 106 -8.85 15.14 -11.81
CA ARG A 106 -9.65 15.46 -13.01
C ARG A 106 -9.24 16.78 -13.63
N ARG A 107 -9.12 17.84 -12.82
CA ARG A 107 -8.68 19.16 -13.29
C ARG A 107 -7.27 19.10 -13.90
N TYR A 108 -6.33 18.46 -13.21
CA TYR A 108 -4.97 18.29 -13.70
C TYR A 108 -4.92 17.50 -15.03
N LYS A 109 -5.73 16.44 -15.18
CA LYS A 109 -5.82 15.67 -16.42
C LYS A 109 -6.31 16.52 -17.60
N ALA A 110 -7.35 17.32 -17.38
CA ALA A 110 -7.89 18.23 -18.40
C ALA A 110 -6.86 19.29 -18.84
N GLU A 111 -6.04 19.78 -17.89
CA GLU A 111 -4.98 20.75 -18.15
C GLU A 111 -3.69 20.14 -18.70
N SER A 112 -3.50 18.82 -18.57
CA SER A 112 -2.26 18.10 -18.94
C SER A 112 -2.58 16.80 -19.70
N PRO A 113 -3.15 16.87 -20.92
CA PRO A 113 -3.66 15.69 -21.65
C PRO A 113 -2.58 14.67 -22.03
N GLY A 114 -1.30 15.06 -22.02
CA GLY A 114 -0.17 14.15 -22.28
C GLY A 114 0.29 13.34 -21.05
N VAL A 115 -0.25 13.61 -19.86
CA VAL A 115 0.16 12.98 -18.61
C VAL A 115 -0.83 11.88 -18.21
N LYS A 116 -0.31 10.71 -17.83
CA LYS A 116 -1.12 9.65 -17.22
C LYS A 116 -1.56 10.08 -15.82
N VAL A 117 -2.84 10.33 -15.60
CA VAL A 117 -3.37 10.65 -14.27
C VAL A 117 -4.04 9.41 -13.67
N LEU A 118 -3.54 8.97 -12.52
CA LEU A 118 -4.00 7.77 -11.82
C LEU A 118 -4.55 8.14 -10.44
N LEU A 119 -5.68 7.53 -10.06
CA LEU A 119 -6.24 7.60 -8.73
C LEU A 119 -5.88 6.35 -7.93
N LEU A 120 -5.41 6.56 -6.71
CA LEU A 120 -5.03 5.50 -5.78
C LEU A 120 -5.99 5.49 -4.61
N GLU A 121 -6.77 4.43 -4.50
CA GLU A 121 -7.69 4.18 -3.39
C GLU A 121 -7.09 3.10 -2.48
N GLY A 122 -6.88 3.46 -1.22
CA GLY A 122 -6.62 2.47 -0.16
C GLY A 122 -7.89 1.66 0.13
N ARG A 123 -8.16 1.36 1.40
CA ARG A 123 -9.45 0.72 1.78
C ARG A 123 -10.61 1.68 2.02
N VAL A 124 -10.36 2.99 2.04
CA VAL A 124 -11.41 4.00 2.29
C VAL A 124 -12.26 4.13 1.03
N ARG A 125 -13.42 3.45 1.01
CA ARG A 125 -14.44 3.60 -0.02
C ARG A 125 -15.05 5.00 0.08
N GLY A 126 -14.61 5.91 -0.76
CA GLY A 126 -15.38 7.13 -0.99
C GLY A 126 -16.54 6.85 -1.94
N PRO A 127 -17.55 7.74 -2.03
CA PRO A 127 -18.55 7.64 -3.09
C PRO A 127 -17.82 7.62 -4.43
N ARG A 128 -17.97 6.52 -5.20
CA ARG A 128 -17.37 6.42 -6.54
C ARG A 128 -17.86 7.60 -7.38
N PRO A 129 -17.00 8.23 -8.19
CA PRO A 129 -17.48 9.26 -9.09
C PRO A 129 -18.46 8.58 -10.05
N ALA A 130 -19.57 9.24 -10.40
CA ALA A 130 -20.44 8.75 -11.44
C ALA A 130 -19.61 8.46 -12.70
N GLU A 131 -19.84 7.29 -13.32
CA GLU A 131 -19.17 6.86 -14.55
C GLU A 131 -19.61 7.74 -15.73
N GLU A 132 -19.10 8.97 -15.80
CA GLU A 132 -19.24 9.85 -16.96
C GLU A 132 -17.87 10.42 -17.33
N GLY A 133 -17.31 9.93 -18.45
CA GLY A 133 -16.27 10.58 -19.26
C GLY A 133 -14.90 10.86 -18.60
N ASP A 134 -13.83 10.60 -19.37
CA ASP A 134 -12.43 10.98 -19.12
C ASP A 134 -11.92 10.91 -17.65
N VAL A 135 -12.43 9.96 -16.86
CA VAL A 135 -12.07 9.77 -15.45
C VAL A 135 -10.63 9.24 -15.35
N PRO A 136 -9.81 9.71 -14.40
CA PRO A 136 -8.52 9.07 -14.10
C PRO A 136 -8.69 7.58 -13.78
N LEU A 137 -7.73 6.74 -14.18
CA LEU A 137 -7.76 5.32 -13.87
C LEU A 137 -7.70 5.10 -12.36
N LEU A 138 -8.69 4.43 -11.80
CA LEU A 138 -8.77 4.10 -10.37
C LEU A 138 -8.08 2.77 -10.10
N PHE A 139 -7.14 2.77 -9.17
CA PHE A 139 -6.51 1.57 -8.63
C PHE A 139 -6.82 1.49 -7.14
N ALA A 140 -7.55 0.45 -6.76
CA ALA A 140 -7.97 0.19 -5.40
C ALA A 140 -7.20 -0.99 -4.80
N THR A 141 -7.14 -1.02 -3.47
CA THR A 141 -6.64 -2.20 -2.76
C THR A 141 -7.63 -3.37 -2.92
N ASP A 142 -7.14 -4.59 -3.16
CA ASP A 142 -7.93 -5.81 -3.11
C ASP A 142 -8.26 -6.17 -1.65
N THR A 143 -9.35 -5.59 -1.13
CA THR A 143 -9.77 -5.77 0.27
C THR A 143 -10.07 -7.23 0.58
N ARG A 144 -10.67 -7.97 -0.36
CA ARG A 144 -11.03 -9.36 -0.17
C ARG A 144 -9.78 -10.24 -0.02
N ALA A 145 -8.80 -10.09 -0.90
CA ALA A 145 -7.53 -10.81 -0.80
C ALA A 145 -6.74 -10.41 0.46
N ASP A 146 -6.79 -9.14 0.85
CA ASP A 146 -6.20 -8.66 2.10
C ASP A 146 -6.81 -9.33 3.34
N PHE A 147 -8.13 -9.40 3.42
CA PHE A 147 -8.82 -10.06 4.54
C PHE A 147 -8.56 -11.56 4.57
N TYR A 148 -8.55 -12.24 3.41
CA TYR A 148 -8.14 -13.63 3.33
C TYR A 148 -6.72 -13.85 3.90
N ARG A 149 -5.76 -13.03 3.48
CA ARG A 149 -4.38 -13.10 3.99
C ARG A 149 -4.28 -12.75 5.48
N ALA A 150 -5.09 -11.82 5.97
CA ALA A 150 -5.15 -11.50 7.39
C ALA A 150 -5.70 -12.68 8.20
N GLY A 151 -6.69 -13.42 7.68
CA GLY A 151 -7.18 -14.65 8.28
C GLY A 151 -6.08 -15.72 8.40
N LEU A 152 -5.35 -15.98 7.33
CA LEU A 152 -4.20 -16.90 7.35
C LEU A 152 -3.18 -16.51 8.43
N ILE A 153 -2.81 -15.23 8.50
CA ILE A 153 -1.82 -14.74 9.48
C ILE A 153 -2.38 -14.85 10.90
N ALA A 154 -3.65 -14.48 11.13
CA ALA A 154 -4.26 -14.51 12.45
C ALA A 154 -4.33 -15.95 13.00
N ALA A 155 -4.78 -16.91 12.19
CA ALA A 155 -4.78 -18.32 12.55
C ALA A 155 -3.36 -18.83 12.86
N GLY A 156 -2.39 -18.47 12.02
CA GLY A 156 -0.98 -18.83 12.25
C GLY A 156 -0.37 -18.19 13.51
N LEU A 157 -0.87 -17.03 13.96
CA LEU A 157 -0.48 -16.36 15.21
C LEU A 157 -1.13 -16.99 16.44
N VAL A 158 -2.34 -17.52 16.33
CA VAL A 158 -3.00 -18.26 17.42
C VAL A 158 -2.43 -19.68 17.54
N GLY A 159 -2.02 -20.31 16.43
CA GLY A 159 -1.25 -21.57 16.47
C GLY A 159 -2.02 -22.77 17.02
N GLY A 160 -3.34 -22.82 16.84
CA GLY A 160 -4.18 -23.93 17.29
C GLY A 160 -4.50 -23.95 18.78
N THR A 161 -4.18 -22.86 19.51
CA THR A 161 -4.65 -22.70 20.90
C THR A 161 -6.16 -22.55 20.96
N GLU A 162 -6.74 -22.68 22.17
CA GLU A 162 -8.16 -22.40 22.37
C GLU A 162 -8.50 -20.89 22.34
N GLU A 163 -7.51 -20.04 22.14
CA GLU A 163 -7.69 -18.59 22.14
C GLU A 163 -8.53 -18.11 20.94
N GLY A 164 -9.30 -17.06 21.16
CA GLY A 164 -10.14 -16.40 20.16
C GLY A 164 -9.37 -15.38 19.32
N ILE A 165 -10.00 -15.02 18.19
CA ILE A 165 -9.55 -13.92 17.33
C ILE A 165 -10.60 -12.82 17.38
N MET A 166 -10.14 -11.59 17.57
CA MET A 166 -10.99 -10.40 17.63
C MET A 166 -10.71 -9.49 16.44
N VAL A 167 -11.75 -8.94 15.84
CA VAL A 167 -11.66 -7.99 14.73
C VAL A 167 -12.30 -6.67 15.15
N PHE A 168 -11.49 -5.63 15.28
CA PHE A 168 -11.96 -4.25 15.41
C PHE A 168 -12.09 -3.63 14.03
N GLN A 169 -13.23 -2.98 13.80
CA GLN A 169 -13.52 -2.35 12.52
C GLN A 169 -14.19 -0.99 12.71
N ASP A 170 -13.83 -0.07 11.84
CA ASP A 170 -14.58 1.17 11.65
C ASP A 170 -15.76 0.90 10.71
N GLY A 171 -16.98 1.08 11.22
CA GLY A 171 -18.21 0.80 10.48
C GLY A 171 -18.51 -0.68 10.21
N THR A 172 -19.33 -0.93 9.19
CA THR A 172 -19.83 -2.27 8.84
C THR A 172 -18.92 -2.89 7.78
N MET A 173 -18.19 -3.94 8.14
CA MET A 173 -17.51 -4.80 7.16
C MET A 173 -18.54 -5.47 6.27
N ASN A 174 -18.32 -5.43 4.95
CA ASN A 174 -19.20 -6.10 4.01
C ASN A 174 -19.10 -7.64 4.18
N SER A 175 -20.12 -8.36 3.72
CA SER A 175 -20.18 -9.82 3.85
C SER A 175 -19.02 -10.53 3.14
N GLU A 176 -18.61 -10.05 1.97
CA GLU A 176 -17.55 -10.67 1.15
C GLU A 176 -16.18 -10.63 1.84
N ASP A 177 -15.81 -9.50 2.42
CA ASP A 177 -14.58 -9.33 3.18
C ASP A 177 -14.61 -10.25 4.42
N ARG A 178 -15.76 -10.33 5.10
CA ARG A 178 -15.96 -11.16 6.30
C ARG A 178 -15.79 -12.64 5.96
N GLU A 179 -16.42 -13.08 4.87
CA GLU A 179 -16.31 -14.44 4.35
C GLU A 179 -14.87 -14.76 3.96
N ALA A 180 -14.18 -13.84 3.28
CA ALA A 180 -12.78 -14.02 2.91
C ALA A 180 -11.86 -14.16 4.14
N PHE A 181 -12.08 -13.36 5.19
CA PHE A 181 -11.33 -13.50 6.44
C PHE A 181 -11.55 -14.89 7.07
N ILE A 182 -12.80 -15.36 7.14
CA ILE A 182 -13.15 -16.68 7.68
C ILE A 182 -12.56 -17.80 6.80
N GLU A 183 -12.62 -17.67 5.47
CA GLU A 183 -12.00 -18.60 4.52
C GLU A 183 -10.49 -18.72 4.81
N GLY A 184 -9.80 -17.61 5.08
CA GLY A 184 -8.40 -17.59 5.48
C GLY A 184 -8.13 -18.30 6.81
N LEU A 185 -9.00 -18.11 7.82
CA LEU A 185 -8.88 -18.83 9.10
C LEU A 185 -9.00 -20.35 8.90
N ARG A 186 -10.01 -20.79 8.15
CA ARG A 186 -10.28 -22.20 7.89
C ARG A 186 -9.21 -22.87 7.05
N ALA A 187 -8.60 -22.14 6.11
CA ALA A 187 -7.46 -22.63 5.35
C ALA A 187 -6.21 -22.97 6.21
N GLN A 188 -6.17 -22.52 7.47
CA GLN A 188 -5.15 -22.90 8.46
C GLN A 188 -5.69 -23.85 9.54
N GLY A 189 -6.90 -24.41 9.36
CA GLY A 189 -7.52 -25.32 10.32
C GLY A 189 -8.08 -24.64 11.58
N PHE A 190 -8.22 -23.31 11.60
CA PHE A 190 -8.82 -22.60 12.73
C PHE A 190 -10.35 -22.60 12.59
N GLU A 191 -11.04 -23.40 13.40
CA GLU A 191 -12.50 -23.64 13.29
C GLU A 191 -13.38 -22.67 14.09
N LYS A 192 -12.82 -21.86 15.00
CA LYS A 192 -13.63 -20.91 15.77
C LYS A 192 -14.00 -19.71 14.91
N ASN A 193 -15.18 -19.13 15.16
CA ASN A 193 -15.58 -17.89 14.51
C ASN A 193 -14.95 -16.69 15.24
N PRO A 194 -14.42 -15.70 14.51
CA PRO A 194 -13.88 -14.50 15.11
C PRO A 194 -15.00 -13.62 15.70
N SER A 195 -14.67 -12.89 16.75
CA SER A 195 -15.56 -11.90 17.36
C SER A 195 -15.36 -10.54 16.69
N TYR A 196 -16.43 -9.98 16.14
CA TYR A 196 -16.40 -8.66 15.51
C TYR A 196 -16.90 -7.62 16.49
N LEU A 197 -16.06 -6.62 16.78
CA LEU A 197 -16.39 -5.53 17.69
C LEU A 197 -16.39 -4.19 16.95
N SER A 198 -17.40 -3.38 17.27
CA SER A 198 -17.35 -1.94 16.99
C SER A 198 -16.41 -1.26 17.99
N ILE A 199 -15.84 -0.13 17.60
CA ILE A 199 -14.89 0.68 18.40
C ILE A 199 -15.45 1.07 19.78
N ASN A 200 -16.77 1.06 19.95
CA ASN A 200 -17.46 1.39 21.21
C ASN A 200 -17.88 0.17 22.05
N ALA A 201 -17.48 -1.05 21.68
CA ALA A 201 -17.87 -2.25 22.42
C ALA A 201 -17.19 -2.33 23.79
N ASP A 202 -17.92 -2.84 24.78
CA ASP A 202 -17.42 -2.99 26.14
C ASP A 202 -16.25 -4.00 26.21
N ASN A 203 -15.22 -3.66 26.97
CA ASN A 203 -13.93 -4.38 27.00
C ASN A 203 -13.98 -5.67 27.83
N SER A 204 -15.16 -6.04 28.33
CA SER A 204 -15.40 -7.25 29.13
C SER A 204 -15.26 -8.55 28.30
N ALA A 205 -15.31 -8.46 26.96
CA ALA A 205 -15.14 -9.58 26.03
C ALA A 205 -13.67 -9.99 25.75
N TRP A 206 -12.71 -9.47 26.52
CA TRP A 206 -11.26 -9.59 26.22
C TRP A 206 -10.57 -10.82 26.82
N GLN A 207 -11.34 -11.78 27.31
CA GLN A 207 -10.78 -13.00 27.89
C GLN A 207 -10.37 -13.98 26.79
N ASN A 208 -9.18 -14.57 26.93
CA ASN A 208 -8.67 -15.64 26.06
C ASN A 208 -8.54 -15.22 24.57
N ILE A 209 -7.97 -14.04 24.29
CA ILE A 209 -7.73 -13.55 22.92
C ILE A 209 -6.27 -13.74 22.53
N GLY A 210 -6.02 -14.50 21.46
CA GLY A 210 -4.68 -14.84 20.98
C GLY A 210 -4.21 -13.96 19.81
N CYS A 211 -5.13 -13.28 19.13
CA CYS A 211 -4.80 -12.32 18.08
C CYS A 211 -5.90 -11.27 17.91
N VAL A 212 -5.49 -10.04 17.60
CA VAL A 212 -6.39 -8.93 17.28
C VAL A 212 -6.10 -8.40 15.88
N VAL A 213 -7.15 -8.19 15.11
CA VAL A 213 -7.10 -7.56 13.79
C VAL A 213 -7.77 -6.20 13.90
N ILE A 214 -7.10 -5.15 13.44
CA ILE A 214 -7.59 -3.78 13.56
C ILE A 214 -7.67 -3.17 12.17
N ASN A 215 -8.90 -2.88 11.73
CA ASN A 215 -9.26 -2.19 10.51
C ASN A 215 -9.97 -0.87 10.82
N GLY A 216 -9.20 0.12 11.29
CA GLY A 216 -9.74 1.42 11.72
C GLY A 216 -8.98 2.03 12.91
N PRO A 217 -9.50 3.12 13.50
CA PRO A 217 -8.91 3.72 14.69
C PRO A 217 -9.15 2.80 15.90
N ALA A 218 -8.06 2.32 16.52
CA ALA A 218 -8.12 1.53 17.75
C ALA A 218 -7.00 1.92 18.73
N ALA A 219 -6.76 3.22 18.87
CA ALA A 219 -5.77 3.76 19.80
C ALA A 219 -5.93 3.19 21.23
N HIS A 220 -7.18 3.07 21.69
CA HIS A 220 -7.52 2.52 23.01
C HIS A 220 -7.13 1.04 23.21
N PHE A 221 -7.02 0.25 22.14
CA PHE A 221 -6.56 -1.13 22.25
C PHE A 221 -5.09 -1.18 22.71
N PHE A 222 -4.25 -0.35 22.08
CA PHE A 222 -2.83 -0.31 22.34
C PHE A 222 -2.48 0.23 23.73
N GLU A 223 -3.32 1.10 24.29
CA GLU A 223 -3.15 1.62 25.65
C GLU A 223 -3.34 0.54 26.72
N LYS A 224 -4.19 -0.46 26.46
CA LYS A 224 -4.59 -1.46 27.47
C LYS A 224 -3.91 -2.82 27.31
N ASN A 225 -3.59 -3.26 26.09
CA ASN A 225 -3.06 -4.62 25.85
C ASN A 225 -1.88 -4.65 24.86
N LEU A 226 -0.66 -4.48 25.37
CA LEU A 226 0.56 -4.51 24.56
C LEU A 226 1.08 -5.93 24.22
N LYS A 227 0.54 -6.97 24.87
CA LYS A 227 1.07 -8.35 24.78
C LYS A 227 0.38 -9.21 23.71
N ILE A 228 -0.85 -8.87 23.33
CA ILE A 228 -1.60 -9.66 22.35
C ILE A 228 -1.06 -9.34 20.95
N PRO A 229 -0.76 -10.33 20.10
CA PRO A 229 -0.40 -10.12 18.70
C PRO A 229 -1.45 -9.32 17.94
N VAL A 230 -1.01 -8.31 17.19
CA VAL A 230 -1.88 -7.43 16.41
C VAL A 230 -1.54 -7.46 14.93
N ILE A 231 -2.58 -7.58 14.10
CA ILE A 231 -2.55 -7.32 12.66
C ILE A 231 -3.19 -5.95 12.42
N LEU A 232 -2.45 -5.04 11.80
CA LEU A 232 -2.92 -3.70 11.53
C LEU A 232 -3.19 -3.47 10.04
N PHE A 233 -4.36 -2.93 9.74
CA PHE A 233 -4.71 -2.39 8.44
C PHE A 233 -4.47 -0.88 8.47
N THR A 234 -3.24 -0.49 8.15
CA THR A 234 -2.79 0.91 8.19
C THR A 234 -1.51 1.09 7.40
N TRP A 235 -1.18 2.34 7.14
CA TRP A 235 0.06 2.77 6.54
C TRP A 235 1.01 3.43 7.54
N ALA A 236 0.71 3.40 8.85
CA ALA A 236 1.59 3.92 9.90
C ALA A 236 3.02 3.33 9.85
N ASP A 237 4.04 4.14 10.17
CA ASP A 237 5.42 3.68 10.24
C ASP A 237 5.58 2.50 11.22
N PRO A 238 6.10 1.33 10.80
CA PRO A 238 6.42 0.25 11.71
C PRO A 238 7.28 0.70 12.91
N GLY A 239 8.14 1.71 12.72
CA GLY A 239 8.98 2.29 13.77
C GLY A 239 8.20 2.95 14.92
N VAL A 240 6.98 3.43 14.68
CA VAL A 240 6.15 4.11 15.70
C VAL A 240 5.00 3.25 16.21
N THR A 241 4.78 2.08 15.61
CA THR A 241 3.75 1.14 16.07
C THR A 241 4.20 0.36 17.32
N PRO A 242 3.27 -0.05 18.21
CA PRO A 242 3.61 -0.84 19.39
C PRO A 242 4.21 -2.22 19.09
N TRP A 243 4.89 -2.80 20.09
CA TRP A 243 5.57 -4.10 19.98
C TRP A 243 4.64 -5.30 19.71
N GLY A 244 3.37 -5.18 20.10
CA GLY A 244 2.34 -6.18 19.82
C GLY A 244 2.04 -6.35 18.33
N VAL A 245 2.36 -5.36 17.48
CA VAL A 245 2.08 -5.41 16.04
C VAL A 245 3.02 -6.39 15.33
N LYS A 246 2.44 -7.45 14.76
CA LYS A 246 3.17 -8.53 14.05
C LYS A 246 3.06 -8.43 12.53
N ALA A 247 1.99 -7.84 12.02
CA ALA A 247 1.80 -7.60 10.58
C ALA A 247 1.10 -6.26 10.35
N ILE A 248 1.52 -5.55 9.30
CA ILE A 248 0.92 -4.31 8.83
C ILE A 248 0.56 -4.50 7.36
N PHE A 249 -0.69 -4.34 7.01
CA PHE A 249 -1.18 -4.32 5.64
C PHE A 249 -1.19 -2.88 5.14
N ASP A 250 -0.08 -2.49 4.50
CA ASP A 250 0.17 -1.16 3.94
C ASP A 250 -0.65 -0.97 2.67
N ASP A 251 -1.75 -0.22 2.80
CA ASP A 251 -2.66 0.22 1.74
C ASP A 251 -2.41 1.68 1.33
N SER A 252 -1.21 2.21 1.62
CA SER A 252 -0.85 3.57 1.22
C SER A 252 -0.77 3.72 -0.30
N PRO A 253 -0.91 4.96 -0.81
CA PRO A 253 -0.59 5.28 -2.21
C PRO A 253 0.78 4.75 -2.65
N TRP A 254 1.77 4.75 -1.76
CA TRP A 254 3.11 4.24 -2.03
C TRP A 254 3.16 2.72 -2.25
N ALA A 255 2.29 1.96 -1.59
CA ALA A 255 2.19 0.52 -1.78
C ALA A 255 1.62 0.16 -3.16
N LEU A 256 0.70 0.97 -3.68
CA LEU A 256 0.02 0.76 -4.95
C LEU A 256 0.78 1.34 -6.16
N ALA A 257 1.62 2.34 -5.95
CA ALA A 257 2.21 3.16 -7.01
C ALA A 257 2.92 2.38 -8.14
N VAL A 258 3.72 1.35 -7.80
CA VAL A 258 4.47 0.60 -8.82
C VAL A 258 3.53 -0.18 -9.74
N GLU A 259 2.60 -0.92 -9.15
CA GLU A 259 1.72 -1.79 -9.92
C GLU A 259 0.67 -0.97 -10.68
N ALA A 260 0.17 0.14 -10.10
CA ALA A 260 -0.72 1.06 -10.80
C ALA A 260 -0.08 1.66 -12.06
N VAL A 261 1.19 2.10 -11.99
CA VAL A 261 1.90 2.64 -13.16
C VAL A 261 2.11 1.56 -14.22
N ARG A 262 2.48 0.34 -13.82
CA ARG A 262 2.68 -0.80 -14.74
C ARG A 262 1.38 -1.26 -15.39
N ALA A 263 0.29 -1.31 -14.64
CA ALA A 263 -1.02 -1.66 -15.16
C ALA A 263 -1.53 -0.60 -16.14
N ALA A 264 -1.33 0.69 -15.83
CA ALA A 264 -1.65 1.77 -16.75
C ALA A 264 -0.79 1.74 -18.04
N GLU A 265 0.46 1.29 -17.95
CA GLU A 265 1.31 1.02 -19.12
C GLU A 265 0.77 -0.12 -19.98
N ALA A 266 0.42 -1.24 -19.36
CA ALA A 266 -0.11 -2.40 -20.04
C ALA A 266 -1.43 -2.09 -20.74
N ALA A 267 -2.36 -1.39 -20.06
CA ALA A 267 -3.65 -0.98 -20.62
C ALA A 267 -3.50 -0.13 -21.90
N GLN A 268 -2.51 0.77 -21.93
CA GLN A 268 -2.22 1.56 -23.12
C GLN A 268 -1.65 0.72 -24.27
N ALA A 269 -0.84 -0.28 -23.95
CA ALA A 269 -0.26 -1.17 -24.95
C ALA A 269 -1.29 -2.13 -25.57
N THR A 270 -2.27 -2.57 -24.78
CA THR A 270 -3.28 -3.55 -25.21
C THR A 270 -4.58 -2.92 -25.71
N GLN A 271 -4.76 -1.60 -25.56
CA GLN A 271 -6.06 -0.92 -25.76
C GLN A 271 -7.20 -1.55 -24.94
N ASP A 272 -6.86 -2.28 -23.89
CA ASP A 272 -7.83 -2.98 -23.04
C ASP A 272 -8.12 -2.11 -21.81
N PRO A 273 -9.34 -1.54 -21.68
CA PRO A 273 -9.73 -0.74 -20.52
C PRO A 273 -9.91 -1.58 -19.24
N GLN A 274 -9.81 -2.92 -19.30
CA GLN A 274 -10.04 -3.81 -18.15
C GLN A 274 -8.78 -4.22 -17.37
N ALA A 275 -7.64 -3.53 -17.55
CA ALA A 275 -6.45 -3.80 -16.74
C ALA A 275 -6.77 -3.85 -15.23
N PRO A 276 -6.15 -4.77 -14.46
CA PRO A 276 -6.57 -5.06 -13.09
C PRO A 276 -6.52 -3.81 -12.21
N GLN A 277 -7.71 -3.34 -11.82
CA GLN A 277 -7.90 -2.15 -10.98
C GLN A 277 -7.81 -2.49 -9.48
N HIS A 278 -7.73 -3.77 -9.12
CA HIS A 278 -7.59 -4.24 -7.75
C HIS A 278 -6.18 -4.79 -7.53
N LEU A 279 -5.46 -4.17 -6.59
CA LEU A 279 -4.06 -4.44 -6.30
C LEU A 279 -3.90 -4.86 -4.83
N PRO A 280 -3.10 -5.87 -4.50
CA PRO A 280 -2.93 -6.31 -3.12
C PRO A 280 -2.22 -5.24 -2.29
N SER A 281 -2.57 -5.14 -1.00
CA SER A 281 -1.72 -4.41 -0.07
C SER A 281 -0.36 -5.07 0.06
N ARG A 282 0.65 -4.25 0.35
CA ARG A 282 1.96 -4.75 0.77
C ARG A 282 1.89 -5.14 2.23
N ILE A 283 2.29 -6.36 2.57
CA ILE A 283 2.37 -6.79 3.96
C ILE A 283 3.78 -6.53 4.49
N ILE A 284 3.87 -5.80 5.59
CA ILE A 284 5.09 -5.52 6.32
C ILE A 284 5.06 -6.34 7.61
N PHE A 285 6.06 -7.19 7.78
CA PHE A 285 6.30 -7.92 9.02
C PHE A 285 7.44 -7.21 9.75
N PRO A 286 7.19 -6.53 10.90
CA PRO A 286 8.25 -5.94 11.70
C PRO A 286 9.18 -7.04 12.23
N SER A 287 10.25 -7.32 11.50
CA SER A 287 11.09 -8.51 11.65
C SER A 287 11.74 -8.68 13.02
N LYS A 288 11.83 -7.61 13.82
CA LYS A 288 12.36 -7.63 15.19
C LYS A 288 11.30 -7.94 16.26
N ARG A 289 10.03 -8.10 15.89
CA ARG A 289 8.91 -8.19 16.83
C ARG A 289 8.18 -9.52 16.82
N ILE A 290 8.47 -10.39 15.85
CA ILE A 290 8.02 -11.78 15.91
C ILE A 290 9.10 -12.52 16.67
N GLU A 291 8.74 -13.10 17.82
CA GLU A 291 9.68 -13.72 18.75
C GLU A 291 10.41 -14.92 18.14
N ASP A 292 9.84 -15.51 17.09
CA ASP A 292 10.37 -16.64 16.36
C ASP A 292 10.55 -16.30 14.86
N LYS A 293 11.80 -16.41 14.38
CA LYS A 293 12.19 -16.15 12.99
C LYS A 293 11.59 -17.18 12.03
N GLU A 294 11.52 -18.45 12.40
CA GLU A 294 10.97 -19.52 11.56
C GLU A 294 9.48 -19.30 11.36
N ARG A 295 8.78 -18.94 12.45
CA ARG A 295 7.37 -18.54 12.40
C ARG A 295 7.16 -17.31 11.52
N ALA A 296 8.02 -16.28 11.66
CA ALA A 296 7.96 -15.09 10.82
C ALA A 296 8.12 -15.40 9.33
N ASP A 297 9.06 -16.28 8.99
CA ASP A 297 9.35 -16.66 7.61
C ASP A 297 8.25 -17.57 7.03
N SER A 298 7.65 -18.44 7.86
CA SER A 298 6.47 -19.23 7.51
C SER A 298 5.25 -18.33 7.21
N LEU A 299 4.95 -17.37 8.09
CA LEU A 299 3.85 -16.42 7.87
C LEU A 299 4.05 -15.55 6.62
N LYS A 300 5.29 -15.11 6.36
CA LYS A 300 5.63 -14.39 5.12
C LYS A 300 5.40 -15.26 3.89
N LYS A 301 5.81 -16.54 3.94
CA LYS A 301 5.65 -17.48 2.83
C LYS A 301 4.16 -17.72 2.54
N LEU A 302 3.38 -18.05 3.57
CA LEU A 302 1.93 -18.24 3.48
C LEU A 302 1.22 -17.03 2.85
N ALA A 303 1.51 -15.83 3.36
CA ALA A 303 0.87 -14.61 2.86
C ALA A 303 1.27 -14.27 1.41
N LYS A 304 2.46 -14.69 0.97
CA LYS A 304 2.93 -14.51 -0.42
C LYS A 304 2.28 -15.51 -1.37
N GLU A 305 2.22 -16.79 -0.99
CA GLU A 305 1.64 -17.87 -1.81
C GLU A 305 0.13 -17.70 -2.01
N ALA A 306 -0.58 -17.25 -0.98
CA ALA A 306 -2.00 -16.95 -1.03
C ALA A 306 -2.40 -15.94 -2.12
N TYR A 307 -1.51 -14.98 -2.41
CA TYR A 307 -1.76 -14.01 -3.47
C TYR A 307 -1.49 -14.60 -4.85
N ILE A 308 -0.35 -15.28 -5.02
CA ILE A 308 0.06 -15.88 -6.31
C ILE A 308 -0.94 -16.95 -6.76
N GLY A 309 -1.43 -17.78 -5.82
CA GLY A 309 -2.37 -18.87 -6.12
C GLY A 309 -3.77 -18.41 -6.56
N LYS A 310 -4.17 -17.16 -6.27
CA LYS A 310 -5.44 -16.59 -6.76
C LYS A 310 -5.27 -15.69 -7.99
N THR A 311 -4.09 -15.10 -8.20
CA THR A 311 -3.79 -14.34 -9.44
C THR A 311 -3.31 -15.21 -10.59
N GLY A 312 -2.84 -16.44 -10.32
CA GLY A 312 -2.31 -17.37 -11.32
C GLY A 312 -3.35 -17.97 -12.27
N ASP A 313 -4.65 -17.78 -11.99
CA ASP A 313 -5.74 -18.22 -12.86
C ASP A 313 -6.25 -17.10 -13.80
N ASN A 314 -5.74 -15.86 -13.71
CA ASN A 314 -6.19 -14.71 -14.52
C ASN A 314 -5.06 -13.76 -14.97
N LEU A 315 -3.88 -14.29 -15.31
CA LEU A 315 -2.85 -13.57 -16.09
C LEU A 315 -2.42 -14.40 -17.30
#